data_AF-L0AD77-F1
#
_entry.id   AF-L0AD77-F1
#
_cell.length_a   1.000
_cell.length_b   1.000
_cell.length_c   1.000
_cell.angle_alpha   90.00
_cell.angle_beta   90.00
_cell.angle_gamma   90.00
#
_symmetry.space_group_name_H-M   'P 1'
#
loop_
_entity.id
_entity.type
_entity.pdbx_description
1 polymer ?
#
loop_
_entity_poly.entity_id
_entity_poly.type
_entity_poly.pdbx_seq_one_letter_code
_entity_poly.pdbx_strand_id
1 'polypeptide(L)'
;MSLGGSPSHDSVDLDAVVGALDDDGCRQIVAALEEPLTVTELADRTELPLSTTYRKLDRLTEARLVTETSGIRQGSHHKARYIGDFDRISISLDDDRSFDVDVGRSSDVPADIWMDAKGRF
;
A
#
# COMPACT_ATOMS: atom_id res chain seq x y z
N MET A 1 -0.56 -12.37 36.16
CA MET A 1 -0.48 -11.19 35.27
C MET A 1 0.05 -11.69 33.95
N SER A 2 -0.82 -11.82 32.94
CA SER A 2 -0.40 -12.09 31.56
C SER A 2 -1.16 -11.12 30.68
N LEU A 3 -0.52 -10.00 30.36
CA LEU A 3 -0.92 -9.14 29.26
C LEU A 3 -0.10 -9.59 28.06
N GLY A 4 -0.50 -10.71 27.45
CA GLY A 4 -0.16 -11.00 26.07
C GLY A 4 -1.30 -10.46 25.23
N GLY A 5 -1.24 -9.16 24.90
CA GLY A 5 -2.08 -8.67 23.82
C GLY A 5 -1.60 -9.41 22.57
N SER A 6 -2.39 -10.36 22.07
CA SER A 6 -2.16 -10.85 20.72
C SER A 6 -2.13 -9.61 19.83
N PRO A 7 -1.07 -9.36 19.03
CA PRO A 7 -1.23 -8.43 17.93
C PRO A 7 -2.45 -8.94 17.17
N SER A 8 -3.45 -8.09 17.02
CA SER A 8 -4.55 -8.40 16.12
C SER A 8 -3.90 -8.59 14.75
N HIS A 9 -3.60 -9.85 14.40
CA HIS A 9 -3.07 -10.20 13.09
C HIS A 9 -4.14 -9.73 12.12
N ASP A 10 -3.89 -8.57 11.53
CA ASP A 10 -4.63 -8.08 10.39
C ASP A 10 -4.15 -8.95 9.21
N SER A 11 -4.47 -10.25 9.31
CA SER A 11 -3.88 -11.32 8.51
C SER A 11 -4.15 -11.01 7.06
N VAL A 12 -3.07 -10.70 6.35
CA VAL A 12 -3.11 -10.46 4.92
C VAL A 12 -3.08 -11.82 4.24
N ASP A 13 -3.77 -11.96 3.13
CA ASP A 13 -3.73 -13.19 2.36
C ASP A 13 -2.35 -13.35 1.69
N LEU A 14 -1.64 -14.44 2.01
CA LEU A 14 -0.33 -14.77 1.46
C LEU A 14 -0.36 -14.85 -0.06
N ASP A 15 -1.37 -15.51 -0.64
CA ASP A 15 -1.44 -15.70 -2.09
C ASP A 15 -1.67 -14.37 -2.81
N ALA A 16 -2.43 -13.46 -2.19
CA ALA A 16 -2.63 -12.11 -2.70
C ALA A 16 -1.32 -11.30 -2.66
N VAL A 17 -0.58 -11.34 -1.54
CA VAL A 17 0.70 -10.62 -1.38
C VAL A 17 1.76 -11.15 -2.34
N VAL A 18 2.01 -12.46 -2.32
CA VAL A 18 3.03 -13.08 -3.18
C VAL A 18 2.64 -12.90 -4.65
N GLY A 19 1.37 -13.11 -5.00
CA GLY A 19 0.89 -12.90 -6.36
C GLY A 19 1.10 -11.46 -6.82
N ALA A 20 0.76 -10.46 -5.99
CA ALA A 20 0.98 -9.05 -6.33
C ALA A 20 2.48 -8.75 -6.49
N LEU A 21 3.33 -9.25 -5.60
CA LEU A 21 4.77 -9.00 -5.64
C LEU A 21 5.52 -9.79 -6.71
N ASP A 22 4.97 -10.88 -7.26
CA ASP A 22 5.53 -11.58 -8.41
C ASP A 22 5.46 -10.72 -9.70
N ASP A 23 4.49 -9.79 -9.77
CA ASP A 23 4.32 -8.90 -10.91
C ASP A 23 5.25 -7.66 -10.85
N ASP A 24 6.14 -7.53 -11.84
CA ASP A 24 7.11 -6.44 -11.96
C ASP A 24 6.48 -5.04 -11.90
N GLY A 25 5.33 -4.86 -12.55
CA GLY A 25 4.64 -3.57 -12.57
C GLY A 25 4.01 -3.21 -11.22
N CYS A 26 3.58 -4.21 -10.46
CA CYS A 26 3.11 -3.99 -9.09
C CYS A 26 4.27 -3.52 -8.21
N ARG A 27 5.45 -4.15 -8.32
CA ARG A 27 6.66 -3.71 -7.61
C ARG A 27 7.08 -2.30 -8.02
N GLN A 28 6.98 -1.95 -9.30
CA GLN A 28 7.25 -0.58 -9.79
C GLN A 28 6.28 0.45 -9.20
N ILE A 29 4.99 0.13 -9.15
CA ILE A 29 3.97 1.01 -8.55
C ILE A 29 4.26 1.22 -7.06
N VAL A 30 4.53 0.16 -6.31
CA VAL A 30 4.90 0.26 -4.88
C VAL A 30 6.13 1.14 -4.70
N ALA A 31 7.19 0.92 -5.49
CA ALA A 31 8.41 1.71 -5.41
C ALA A 31 8.21 3.19 -5.78
N ALA A 32 7.22 3.51 -6.61
CA ALA A 32 6.90 4.89 -7.00
C ALA A 32 6.09 5.65 -5.94
N LEU A 33 5.44 4.94 -5.00
CA LEU A 33 4.56 5.49 -3.97
C LEU A 33 5.32 6.01 -2.74
N GLU A 34 6.38 6.81 -2.97
CA GLU A 34 7.09 7.54 -1.89
C GLU A 34 6.24 8.68 -1.30
N GLU A 35 5.21 9.12 -2.04
CA GLU A 35 4.23 10.14 -1.66
C GLU A 35 2.84 9.77 -2.21
N PRO A 36 1.74 10.41 -1.76
CA PRO A 36 0.41 10.11 -2.28
C PRO A 36 0.22 10.48 -3.76
N LEU A 37 0.01 9.50 -4.64
CA LEU A 37 -0.11 9.69 -6.09
C LEU A 37 -1.46 9.25 -6.66
N THR A 38 -1.90 9.93 -7.70
CA THR A 38 -3.05 9.52 -8.52
C THR A 38 -2.65 8.43 -9.51
N VAL A 39 -3.64 7.70 -10.04
CA VAL A 39 -3.41 6.69 -11.09
C VAL A 39 -2.70 7.27 -12.32
N THR A 40 -3.01 8.52 -12.69
CA THR A 40 -2.35 9.18 -13.82
C THR A 40 -0.87 9.43 -13.53
N GLU A 41 -0.56 9.96 -12.35
CA GLU A 41 0.83 10.22 -11.94
C GLU A 41 1.63 8.90 -11.84
N LEU A 42 1.01 7.82 -11.38
CA LEU A 42 1.63 6.49 -11.35
C LEU A 42 1.90 5.93 -12.76
N ALA A 43 0.93 6.04 -13.66
CA ALA A 43 1.09 5.61 -15.05
C ALA A 43 2.24 6.37 -15.74
N ASP A 44 2.34 7.68 -15.50
CA ASP A 44 3.41 8.51 -16.06
C ASP A 44 4.79 8.13 -15.46
N ARG A 45 4.89 7.92 -14.13
CA ARG A 45 6.16 7.57 -13.45
C ARG A 45 6.66 6.17 -13.77
N THR A 46 5.74 5.21 -13.91
CA THR A 46 6.08 3.80 -14.15
C THR A 46 6.12 3.44 -15.64
N GLU A 47 5.77 4.39 -16.52
CA GLU A 47 5.61 4.20 -17.97
C GLU A 47 4.63 3.07 -18.33
N LEU A 48 3.70 2.75 -17.42
CA LEU A 48 2.67 1.74 -17.61
C LEU A 48 1.43 2.35 -18.28
N PRO A 49 0.76 1.63 -19.20
CA PRO A 49 -0.53 2.07 -19.72
C PRO A 49 -1.56 2.23 -18.59
N LEU A 50 -2.40 3.27 -18.63
CA LEU A 50 -3.41 3.55 -17.60
C LEU A 50 -4.26 2.32 -17.21
N SER A 51 -4.74 1.56 -18.19
CA SER A 51 -5.54 0.33 -17.94
C SER A 51 -4.76 -0.75 -17.18
N THR A 52 -3.45 -0.80 -17.41
CA THR A 52 -2.54 -1.71 -16.72
C THR A 52 -2.26 -1.22 -15.30
N THR A 53 -2.09 0.10 -15.11
CA THR A 53 -1.93 0.71 -13.79
C THR A 53 -3.16 0.47 -12.91
N TYR A 54 -4.38 0.68 -13.44
CA TYR A 54 -5.62 0.38 -12.71
C TYR A 54 -5.66 -1.07 -12.21
N ARG A 55 -5.47 -2.04 -13.12
CA ARG A 55 -5.51 -3.47 -12.77
C ARG A 55 -4.47 -3.85 -11.71
N LYS A 56 -3.29 -3.24 -11.75
CA LYS A 56 -2.22 -3.51 -10.77
C LYS A 56 -2.50 -2.83 -9.43
N LEU A 57 -3.05 -1.62 -9.42
CA LEU A 57 -3.51 -0.95 -8.20
C LEU A 57 -4.62 -1.72 -7.51
N ASP A 58 -5.59 -2.25 -8.27
CA ASP A 58 -6.65 -3.09 -7.72
C ASP A 58 -6.04 -4.29 -7.00
N ARG A 59 -5.10 -4.99 -7.65
CA ARG A 59 -4.39 -6.14 -7.06
C ARG A 59 -3.59 -5.78 -5.80
N LEU A 60 -2.89 -4.65 -5.81
CA LEU A 60 -2.14 -4.16 -4.65
C LEU A 60 -3.05 -3.74 -3.49
N THR A 61 -4.24 -3.24 -3.80
CA THR A 61 -5.27 -2.87 -2.81
C THR A 61 -5.90 -4.11 -2.19
N GLU A 62 -6.22 -5.13 -3.00
CA GLU A 62 -6.67 -6.44 -2.53
C GLU A 62 -5.64 -7.10 -1.61
N ALA A 63 -4.35 -7.00 -1.95
CA ALA A 63 -3.24 -7.47 -1.13
C ALA A 63 -2.91 -6.57 0.08
N ARG A 64 -3.65 -5.47 0.30
CA ARG A 64 -3.43 -4.49 1.38
C ARG A 64 -2.00 -3.91 1.43
N LEU A 65 -1.35 -3.86 0.28
CA LEU A 65 -0.02 -3.25 0.08
C LEU A 65 -0.14 -1.77 -0.30
N VAL A 66 -1.28 -1.38 -0.84
CA VAL A 66 -1.60 0.00 -1.22
C VAL A 66 -2.99 0.36 -0.70
N THR A 67 -3.15 1.60 -0.23
CA THR A 67 -4.42 2.12 0.26
C THR A 67 -4.85 3.33 -0.55
N GLU A 68 -6.12 3.40 -0.93
CA GLU A 68 -6.72 4.60 -1.52
C GLU A 68 -7.05 5.62 -0.41
N THR A 69 -6.44 6.81 -0.47
CA THR A 69 -6.76 7.93 0.41
C THR A 69 -7.98 8.67 -0.14
N SER A 70 -9.08 8.67 0.61
CA SER A 70 -10.31 9.36 0.25
C SER A 70 -10.16 10.88 0.36
N GLY A 71 -9.70 11.50 -0.73
CA GLY A 71 -9.96 12.89 -1.14
C GLY A 71 -9.95 13.97 -0.04
N ILE A 72 -8.78 14.53 0.24
CA ILE A 72 -8.67 15.86 0.88
C ILE A 72 -9.34 16.88 -0.04
N ARG A 73 -10.38 17.54 0.46
CA ARG A 73 -11.24 18.47 -0.28
C ARG A 73 -10.51 19.78 -0.59
N GLN A 74 -9.91 19.90 -1.78
CA GLN A 74 -9.68 21.21 -2.41
C GLN A 74 -9.76 21.11 -3.94
N GLY A 75 -10.79 21.72 -4.53
CA GLY A 75 -10.83 22.10 -5.95
C GLY A 75 -11.34 21.03 -6.92
N SER A 76 -12.18 21.48 -7.86
CA SER A 76 -12.85 20.69 -8.90
C SER A 76 -11.89 19.75 -9.67
N HIS A 77 -12.29 18.48 -9.83
CA HIS A 77 -11.59 17.32 -10.41
C HIS A 77 -10.91 16.38 -9.40
N HIS A 78 -11.73 15.67 -8.62
CA HIS A 78 -11.32 14.59 -7.71
C HIS A 78 -10.60 13.47 -8.47
N LYS A 79 -9.32 13.27 -8.19
CA LYS A 79 -8.60 12.05 -8.55
C LYS A 79 -8.22 11.32 -7.25
N ALA A 80 -8.61 10.06 -7.14
CA ALA A 80 -8.18 9.18 -6.07
C ALA A 80 -6.66 9.19 -5.96
N ARG A 81 -6.13 9.23 -4.73
CA ARG A 81 -4.70 9.13 -4.45
C ARG A 81 -4.43 7.83 -3.70
N TYR A 82 -3.28 7.24 -3.96
CA TYR A 82 -2.85 5.97 -3.41
C TYR A 82 -1.59 6.18 -2.59
N ILE A 83 -1.43 5.39 -1.53
CA ILE A 83 -0.24 5.37 -0.66
C ILE A 83 0.26 3.94 -0.46
N GLY A 84 1.58 3.75 -0.45
CA GLY A 84 2.22 2.52 -0.01
C GLY A 84 2.42 2.58 1.50
N ASP A 85 1.55 1.92 2.27
CA ASP A 85 1.54 1.99 3.73
C ASP A 85 2.22 0.77 4.37
N PHE A 86 3.46 0.48 3.97
CA PHE A 86 4.26 -0.59 4.57
C PHE A 86 5.76 -0.37 4.36
N ASP A 87 6.57 -0.89 5.28
CA ASP A 87 8.04 -0.89 5.16
C ASP A 87 8.66 -2.30 5.18
N ARG A 88 7.88 -3.31 5.58
CA ARG A 88 8.35 -4.68 5.73
C ARG A 88 7.25 -5.68 5.41
N ILE A 89 7.65 -6.78 4.76
CA ILE A 89 6.83 -7.97 4.59
C ILE A 89 7.63 -9.15 5.13
N SER A 90 7.03 -9.92 6.04
CA SER A 90 7.63 -11.10 6.65
C SER A 90 6.78 -12.32 6.34
N ILE A 91 7.41 -13.35 5.76
CA ILE A 91 6.77 -14.65 5.54
C ILE A 91 7.39 -15.64 6.51
N SER A 92 6.55 -16.31 7.30
CA SER A 92 6.97 -17.30 8.29
C SER A 92 6.28 -18.64 8.06
N LEU A 93 6.90 -19.72 8.55
CA LEU A 93 6.32 -21.05 8.60
C LEU A 93 6.22 -21.43 10.07
N ASP A 94 5.00 -21.64 10.55
CA ASP A 94 4.76 -21.97 11.95
C ASP A 94 5.01 -23.46 12.28
N ASP A 95 4.82 -23.81 13.55
CA ASP A 95 5.01 -25.18 14.05
C ASP A 95 4.00 -26.18 13.44
N ASP A 96 2.83 -25.69 13.00
CA ASP A 96 1.79 -26.49 12.34
C ASP A 96 2.04 -26.63 10.82
N ARG A 97 3.18 -26.16 10.31
CA ARG A 97 3.55 -26.13 8.89
C ARG A 97 2.62 -25.26 8.04
N SER A 98 1.99 -24.25 8.63
CA SER A 98 1.23 -23.23 7.93
C SER A 98 2.10 -22.01 7.64
N PHE A 99 1.95 -21.45 6.44
CA PHE A 99 2.56 -20.17 6.13
C PHE A 99 1.72 -19.03 6.69
N ASP A 100 2.39 -18.02 7.21
CA ASP A 100 1.79 -16.77 7.65
C ASP A 100 2.55 -15.58 7.03
N VAL A 101 1.81 -14.52 6.71
CA VAL A 101 2.37 -13.27 6.21
C VAL A 101 1.99 -12.12 7.13
N ASP A 102 3.01 -11.36 7.52
CA ASP A 102 2.86 -10.13 8.27
C ASP A 102 3.38 -8.95 7.45
N VAL A 103 2.57 -7.89 7.37
CA VAL A 103 2.90 -6.64 6.69
C VAL A 103 3.14 -5.58 7.75
N GLY A 104 4.42 -5.33 8.02
CA GLY A 104 4.88 -4.30 8.94
C GLY A 104 4.68 -2.91 8.33
N ARG A 105 3.87 -2.10 9.00
CA ARG A 105 3.60 -0.71 8.64
C ARG A 105 4.32 0.21 9.61
N SER A 106 5.04 1.20 9.10
CA SER A 106 5.67 2.20 9.94
C SER A 106 4.57 3.03 10.61
N SER A 107 4.43 2.94 11.93
CA SER A 107 3.46 3.74 12.68
C SER A 107 3.74 5.26 12.68
N ASP A 108 4.74 5.73 11.92
CA ASP A 108 5.29 7.09 12.01
C ASP A 108 5.04 8.00 10.80
N VAL A 109 4.16 7.63 9.87
CA VAL A 109 3.60 8.63 8.95
C VAL A 109 2.08 8.64 9.05
N PRO A 110 1.52 9.38 10.04
CA PRO A 110 0.11 9.75 9.98
C PRO A 110 -0.17 10.37 8.61
N ALA A 111 -1.21 9.88 7.93
CA ALA A 111 -1.74 10.48 6.70
C ALA A 111 -1.98 12.00 6.86
N ASP A 112 -2.11 12.46 8.10
CA ASP A 112 -2.25 13.84 8.55
C ASP A 112 -1.00 14.72 8.27
N ILE A 113 0.23 14.17 8.27
CA ILE A 113 1.46 14.95 8.01
C ILE A 113 1.54 15.42 6.54
N TRP A 114 0.92 14.69 5.61
CA TRP A 114 0.83 15.09 4.21
C TRP A 114 -0.16 16.24 3.98
N MET A 115 -1.07 16.51 4.93
CA MET A 115 -1.94 17.69 4.89
C MET A 115 -1.17 18.98 5.21
N ASP A 116 -0.13 18.92 6.05
CA ASP A 116 0.63 20.09 6.51
C ASP A 116 1.83 20.45 5.63
N ALA A 117 2.32 19.53 4.79
CA ALA A 117 3.46 19.79 3.90
C ALA A 117 3.14 20.71 2.70
N LYS A 118 1.87 21.08 2.48
CA LYS A 118 1.46 22.07 1.46
C LYS A 118 1.14 23.47 2.03
N GLY A 119 1.84 23.87 3.09
CA GLY A 119 1.66 25.17 3.75
C GLY A 119 2.84 26.14 3.69
N ARG A 120 3.96 25.82 3.03
CA ARG A 120 5.09 26.75 2.92
C ARG A 120 5.99 26.34 1.75
N PHE A 121 5.87 27.06 0.64
CA PHE A 121 6.90 27.73 -0.16
C PHE A 121 6.27 28.17 -1.49
#